data_AF-A0A5C7UXX1-F1
#
_entry.id   AF-A0A5C7UXX1-F1
#
_cell.length_a   1.000
_cell.length_b   1.000
_cell.length_c   1.000
_cell.angle_alpha   90.00
_cell.angle_beta   90.00
_cell.angle_gamma   90.00
#
_symmetry.space_group_name_H-M   'P 1'
#
loop_
_entity.id
_entity.type
_entity.pdbx_description
1 polymer ?
#
loop_
_entity_poly.entity_id
_entity_poly.type
_entity_poly.pdbx_seq_one_letter_code
_entity_poly.pdbx_strand_id
1 'polypeptide(L)'
;MIDEARFAQRACAPAPARRASPATWIGRCLMLSLALLTGCSTVRPWINTPMAPEQLRAGHLNETRDPTLVMAVTISGGGARAAAFGYGVLRALDEVRFDWNGKHLTLLDATDLISGVSGGSIVSAYYAAFGREGLSNFEPEFLRKNFQQGLISLLTHPGSLHELSSPWFGRS
;
A
#
# COMPACT_ATOMS: atom_id res chain seq x y z
N MET A 1 37.40 73.38 -39.20
CA MET A 1 36.57 73.75 -40.36
C MET A 1 35.79 72.50 -40.74
N ILE A 2 34.51 72.44 -40.31
CA ILE A 2 33.34 71.73 -40.90
C ILE A 2 33.51 70.18 -41.04
N ASP A 3 32.69 69.29 -40.47
CA ASP A 3 31.23 69.26 -40.55
C ASP A 3 30.58 68.47 -39.41
N GLU A 4 29.48 69.02 -38.90
CA GLU A 4 28.53 68.51 -37.92
C GLU A 4 27.32 67.98 -38.71
N ALA A 5 27.13 66.66 -38.82
CA ALA A 5 25.79 66.09 -39.02
C ALA A 5 25.76 64.56 -39.09
N ARG A 6 24.90 64.00 -38.23
CA ARG A 6 24.04 62.82 -38.48
C ARG A 6 24.74 61.46 -38.63
N PHE A 7 24.65 60.65 -37.58
CA PHE A 7 23.73 59.51 -37.65
C PHE A 7 23.32 59.06 -36.26
N ALA A 8 22.03 59.21 -36.00
CA ALA A 8 21.39 58.97 -34.72
C ALA A 8 21.51 57.51 -34.28
N GLN A 9 21.63 57.34 -32.96
CA GLN A 9 21.45 56.10 -32.22
C GLN A 9 20.23 55.32 -32.73
N ARG A 10 20.46 54.17 -33.37
CA ARG A 10 19.42 53.14 -33.51
C ARG A 10 19.27 52.45 -32.17
N ALA A 11 18.48 53.05 -31.27
CA ALA A 11 17.96 52.32 -30.13
C ALA A 11 17.10 51.16 -30.66
N CYS A 12 17.53 49.92 -30.42
CA CYS A 12 16.70 48.75 -30.67
C CYS A 12 15.49 48.84 -29.73
N ALA A 13 14.30 49.10 -30.27
CA ALA A 13 13.08 49.13 -29.48
C ALA A 13 12.89 47.76 -28.79
N PRO A 14 12.54 47.70 -27.49
CA PRO A 14 12.20 46.44 -26.86
C PRO A 14 10.99 45.83 -27.57
N ALA A 15 11.08 44.56 -27.95
CA ALA A 15 9.97 43.84 -28.55
C ALA A 15 8.74 43.94 -27.63
N PRO A 16 7.54 44.24 -28.16
CA PRO A 16 6.35 44.37 -27.32
C PRO A 16 6.09 43.04 -26.63
N ALA A 17 6.07 43.07 -25.29
CA ALA A 17 5.66 41.93 -24.49
C ALA A 17 4.24 41.52 -24.91
N ARG A 18 4.11 40.40 -25.62
CA ARG A 18 2.82 39.85 -26.05
C ARG A 18 2.03 39.48 -24.80
N ARG A 19 1.15 40.38 -24.36
CA ARG A 19 0.14 40.08 -23.34
C ARG A 19 -0.80 39.03 -23.94
N ALA A 20 -0.81 37.84 -23.35
CA ALA A 20 -1.77 36.81 -23.71
C ALA A 20 -3.18 37.39 -23.58
N SER A 21 -3.98 37.31 -24.64
CA SER A 21 -5.34 37.81 -24.65
C SER A 21 -6.22 36.97 -23.69
N PRO A 22 -7.26 37.54 -23.07
CA PRO A 22 -8.18 36.76 -22.23
C PRO A 22 -8.79 35.56 -22.98
N ALA A 23 -8.95 35.67 -24.31
CA ALA A 23 -9.39 34.58 -25.17
C ALA A 23 -8.40 33.39 -25.24
N THR A 24 -7.09 33.64 -25.18
CA THR A 24 -6.08 32.56 -25.14
C THR A 24 -6.04 31.86 -23.78
N TRP A 25 -6.34 32.57 -22.69
CA TRP A 25 -6.51 31.96 -21.37
C TRP A 25 -7.75 31.08 -21.28
N ILE A 26 -8.89 31.56 -21.79
CA ILE A 26 -10.14 30.78 -21.84
C ILE A 26 -9.96 29.52 -22.69
N GLY A 27 -9.31 29.62 -23.85
CA GLY A 27 -9.04 28.46 -24.71
C GLY A 27 -8.13 27.41 -24.04
N ARG A 28 -7.10 27.85 -23.30
CA ARG A 28 -6.22 26.95 -22.54
C ARG A 28 -6.95 26.30 -21.37
N CYS A 29 -7.77 27.04 -20.63
CA CYS A 29 -8.61 26.49 -19.56
C CYS A 29 -9.63 25.48 -20.09
N LEU A 30 -10.23 25.75 -21.26
CA LEU A 30 -11.20 24.86 -21.90
C LEU A 30 -10.53 23.56 -22.38
N MET A 31 -9.36 23.63 -23.02
CA MET A 31 -8.59 22.42 -23.38
C MET A 31 -8.19 21.60 -22.16
N LEU A 32 -7.74 22.25 -21.08
CA LEU A 32 -7.34 21.57 -19.85
C LEU A 32 -8.54 20.86 -19.20
N SER A 33 -9.70 21.52 -19.17
CA SER A 33 -10.95 20.94 -18.64
C SER A 33 -11.45 19.79 -19.53
N LEU A 34 -11.36 19.90 -20.86
CA LEU A 34 -11.68 18.80 -21.78
C LEU A 34 -10.75 17.59 -21.59
N ALA A 35 -9.45 17.82 -21.37
CA ALA A 35 -8.48 16.76 -21.07
C ALA A 35 -8.72 16.10 -19.70
N LEU A 36 -9.25 16.84 -18.73
CA LEU A 36 -9.66 16.30 -17.42
C LEU A 36 -10.96 15.48 -17.50
N LEU A 37 -11.80 15.72 -18.51
CA LEU A 37 -13.08 15.04 -18.72
C LEU A 37 -12.95 13.68 -19.44
N THR A 38 -11.80 13.33 -20.01
CA THR A 38 -11.57 12.01 -20.64
C THR A 38 -11.24 10.87 -19.66
N GLY A 39 -11.49 11.05 -18.36
CA GLY A 39 -11.16 10.12 -17.28
C GLY A 39 -12.05 8.88 -17.14
N CYS A 40 -12.72 8.41 -18.20
CA CYS A 40 -13.43 7.13 -18.16
C CYS A 40 -12.40 5.99 -18.23
N SER A 41 -11.92 5.56 -17.06
CA SER A 41 -10.99 4.43 -16.93
C SER A 41 -11.71 3.12 -17.24
N THR A 42 -11.39 2.50 -18.38
CA THR A 42 -11.78 1.13 -18.76
C THR A 42 -10.83 0.07 -18.18
N VAL A 43 -9.94 0.47 -17.28
CA VAL A 43 -8.92 -0.42 -16.70
C VAL A 43 -9.61 -1.52 -15.90
N ARG A 44 -9.28 -2.78 -16.22
CA ARG A 44 -9.66 -3.94 -15.43
C ARG A 44 -8.49 -4.31 -14.53
N PRO A 45 -8.52 -3.98 -13.23
CA PRO A 45 -7.48 -4.38 -12.31
C PRO A 45 -7.44 -5.90 -12.17
N TRP A 46 -6.35 -6.43 -11.63
CA TRP A 46 -6.25 -7.84 -11.29
C TRP A 46 -7.39 -8.21 -10.33
N ILE A 47 -8.20 -9.20 -10.73
CA ILE A 47 -9.25 -9.78 -9.88
C ILE A 47 -8.74 -11.12 -9.35
N ASN A 48 -8.81 -11.32 -8.03
CA ASN A 48 -8.45 -12.61 -7.43
C ASN A 48 -9.31 -13.71 -8.05
N THR A 49 -8.69 -14.82 -8.44
CA THR A 49 -9.42 -15.99 -8.90
C THR A 49 -10.37 -16.47 -7.79
N PRO A 50 -11.63 -16.82 -8.11
CA PRO A 50 -12.56 -17.35 -7.11
C PRO A 50 -11.92 -18.50 -6.36
N MET A 51 -12.02 -18.46 -5.03
CA MET A 51 -11.57 -19.55 -4.19
C MET A 51 -12.44 -20.77 -4.44
N ALA A 52 -11.82 -21.93 -4.68
CA ALA A 52 -12.55 -23.17 -4.86
C ALA A 52 -13.27 -23.58 -3.55
N PRO A 53 -14.46 -24.20 -3.59
CA PRO A 53 -15.18 -24.61 -2.38
C PRO A 53 -14.36 -25.46 -1.41
N GLU A 54 -13.41 -26.24 -1.94
CA GLU A 54 -12.48 -27.07 -1.18
C GLU A 54 -11.48 -26.24 -0.38
N GLN A 55 -11.05 -25.09 -0.92
CA GLN A 55 -10.17 -24.14 -0.24
C GLN A 55 -10.92 -23.35 0.86
N LEU A 56 -12.24 -23.15 0.70
CA LEU A 56 -13.06 -22.51 1.73
C LEU A 56 -13.13 -23.34 3.03
N ARG A 57 -13.10 -24.67 2.90
CA ARG A 57 -13.03 -25.62 4.02
C ARG A 57 -11.64 -25.72 4.65
N ALA A 58 -10.62 -25.18 4.00
CA ALA A 58 -9.27 -25.10 4.55
C ALA A 58 -9.10 -23.93 5.53
N GLY A 59 -10.14 -23.13 5.79
CA GLY A 59 -10.17 -22.24 6.95
C GLY A 59 -9.84 -23.06 8.19
N HIS A 60 -8.64 -22.85 8.74
CA HIS A 60 -7.95 -23.66 9.75
C HIS A 60 -8.70 -23.77 11.09
N LEU A 61 -9.93 -24.31 11.10
CA LEU A 61 -10.45 -24.98 12.27
C LEU A 61 -9.68 -26.29 12.36
N ASN A 62 -8.58 -26.25 13.11
CA ASN A 62 -7.76 -27.41 13.31
C ASN A 62 -8.55 -28.40 14.18
N GLU A 63 -9.32 -29.30 13.56
CA GLU A 63 -10.17 -30.27 14.25
C GLU A 63 -9.37 -31.22 15.17
N THR A 64 -8.04 -31.28 14.98
CA THR A 64 -7.13 -32.03 15.86
C THR A 64 -6.78 -31.31 17.16
N ARG A 65 -7.31 -30.10 17.36
CA ARG A 65 -7.01 -29.28 18.52
C ARG A 65 -7.79 -29.71 19.75
N ASP A 66 -7.15 -29.54 20.89
CA ASP A 66 -7.70 -29.81 22.20
C ASP A 66 -8.72 -28.73 22.60
N PRO A 67 -9.99 -29.08 22.86
CA PRO A 67 -11.03 -28.10 23.21
C PRO A 67 -10.90 -27.55 24.64
N THR A 68 -9.98 -28.06 25.46
CA THR A 68 -9.82 -27.67 26.87
C THR A 68 -8.93 -26.44 27.08
N LEU A 69 -8.20 -26.00 26.05
CA LEU A 69 -7.33 -24.83 26.08
C LEU A 69 -7.63 -23.94 24.87
N VAL A 70 -7.87 -22.65 25.13
CA VAL A 70 -7.99 -21.63 24.08
C VAL A 70 -7.00 -20.51 24.37
N MET A 71 -6.11 -20.22 23.42
CA MET A 71 -5.11 -19.18 23.53
C MET A 71 -5.28 -18.15 22.40
N ALA A 72 -5.38 -16.88 22.77
CA ALA A 72 -5.48 -15.79 21.80
C ALA A 72 -4.34 -14.79 21.99
N VAL A 73 -3.74 -14.37 20.88
CA VAL A 73 -2.73 -13.32 20.81
C VAL A 73 -3.36 -12.12 20.12
N THR A 74 -3.39 -10.97 20.79
CA THR A 74 -3.95 -9.74 20.24
C THR A 74 -2.88 -8.66 20.19
N ILE A 75 -2.63 -8.12 18.98
CA ILE A 75 -1.52 -7.20 18.72
C ILE A 75 -2.09 -5.81 18.42
N SER A 76 -1.78 -4.85 19.28
CA SER A 76 -2.23 -3.47 19.12
C SER A 76 -1.59 -2.77 17.90
N GLY A 77 -2.06 -1.55 17.63
CA GLY A 77 -1.52 -0.67 16.61
C GLY A 77 -0.20 -0.02 17.02
N GLY A 78 0.46 0.59 16.03
CA GLY A 78 1.77 1.23 16.22
C GLY A 78 2.68 1.17 15.00
N GLY A 79 2.09 1.01 13.81
CA GLY A 79 2.81 0.93 12.54
C GLY A 79 3.84 -0.20 12.50
N ALA A 80 4.96 0.05 11.80
CA ALA A 80 6.03 -0.93 11.63
C ALA A 80 6.65 -1.39 12.98
N ARG A 81 6.64 -0.55 14.02
CA ARG A 81 7.16 -0.94 15.34
C ARG A 81 6.28 -2.01 16.00
N ALA A 82 4.96 -1.84 15.96
CA ALA A 82 4.04 -2.84 16.48
C ALA A 82 4.12 -4.15 15.67
N ALA A 83 4.27 -4.05 14.35
CA ALA A 83 4.48 -5.22 13.49
C ALA A 83 5.78 -5.97 13.84
N ALA A 84 6.89 -5.25 14.03
CA ALA A 84 8.18 -5.84 14.43
C ALA A 84 8.12 -6.50 15.81
N PHE A 85 7.49 -5.83 16.78
CA PHE A 85 7.30 -6.38 18.12
C PHE A 85 6.43 -7.64 18.08
N GLY A 86 5.30 -7.59 17.37
CA GLY A 86 4.41 -8.74 17.17
C GLY A 86 5.13 -9.92 16.51
N TYR A 87 5.96 -9.67 15.50
CA TYR A 87 6.82 -10.68 14.89
C TYR A 87 7.76 -11.33 15.90
N GLY A 88 8.44 -10.52 16.72
CA GLY A 88 9.30 -11.02 17.81
C GLY A 88 8.54 -11.84 18.84
N VAL A 89 7.31 -11.44 19.19
CA VAL A 89 6.43 -12.20 20.09
C VAL A 89 6.10 -13.56 19.49
N LEU A 90 5.66 -13.63 18.23
CA LEU A 90 5.33 -14.92 17.59
C LEU A 90 6.56 -15.84 17.51
N ARG A 91 7.74 -15.28 17.22
CA ARG A 91 9.02 -16.02 17.27
C ARG A 91 9.31 -16.57 18.66
N ALA A 92 9.13 -15.78 19.70
CA ALA A 92 9.35 -16.22 21.08
C ALA A 92 8.35 -17.31 21.51
N LEU A 93 7.07 -17.19 21.10
CA LEU A 93 6.06 -18.23 21.38
C LEU A 93 6.37 -19.56 20.68
N ASP A 94 7.04 -19.52 19.52
CA ASP A 94 7.52 -20.70 18.79
C ASP A 94 8.68 -21.40 19.52
N GLU A 95 9.35 -20.71 20.44
CA GLU A 95 10.51 -21.23 21.18
C GLU A 95 10.11 -21.77 22.56
N VAL A 96 9.04 -21.25 23.16
CA VAL A 96 8.54 -21.72 24.46
C VAL A 96 7.80 -23.04 24.30
N ARG A 97 8.36 -24.11 24.87
CA ARG A 97 7.81 -25.48 24.81
C ARG A 97 7.12 -25.85 26.11
N PHE A 98 6.06 -26.64 26.00
CA PHE A 98 5.34 -27.19 27.14
C PHE A 98 4.61 -28.48 26.76
N ASP A 99 4.24 -29.24 27.79
CA ASP A 99 3.51 -30.49 27.64
C ASP A 99 2.04 -30.27 28.00
N TRP A 100 1.14 -30.72 27.13
CA TRP A 100 -0.30 -30.62 27.35
C TRP A 100 -1.01 -31.86 26.82
N ASN A 101 -1.76 -32.54 27.69
CA ASN A 101 -2.51 -33.76 27.35
C ASN A 101 -1.70 -34.79 26.55
N GLY A 102 -0.45 -35.00 26.96
CA GLY A 102 0.47 -35.96 26.33
C GLY A 102 1.08 -35.49 25.00
N LYS A 103 0.82 -34.26 24.56
CA LYS A 103 1.47 -33.63 23.40
C LYS A 103 2.58 -32.68 23.83
N HIS A 104 3.72 -32.74 23.15
CA HIS A 104 4.80 -31.76 23.26
C HIS A 104 4.53 -30.63 22.26
N LEU A 105 4.23 -29.42 22.74
CA LEU A 105 3.80 -28.28 21.93
C LEU A 105 4.66 -27.05 22.18
N THR A 106 4.66 -26.11 21.24
CA THR A 106 5.08 -24.73 21.47
C THR A 106 3.88 -23.86 21.86
N LEU A 107 4.10 -22.71 22.51
CA LEU A 107 3.00 -21.76 22.75
C LEU A 107 2.39 -21.26 21.43
N LEU A 108 3.19 -21.19 20.35
CA LEU A 108 2.66 -20.85 19.04
C LEU A 108 1.75 -21.96 18.48
N ASP A 109 2.06 -23.25 18.69
CA ASP A 109 1.14 -24.36 18.35
C ASP A 109 -0.19 -24.24 19.11
N ALA A 110 -0.12 -23.81 20.37
CA ALA A 110 -1.29 -23.65 21.22
C ALA A 110 -2.14 -22.42 20.86
N THR A 111 -1.62 -21.46 20.09
CA THR A 111 -2.32 -20.20 19.79
C THR A 111 -3.46 -20.38 18.77
N ASP A 112 -4.70 -20.18 19.20
CA ASP A 112 -5.92 -20.33 18.41
C ASP A 112 -6.23 -19.17 17.49
N LEU A 113 -6.01 -17.97 18.01
CA LEU A 113 -6.41 -16.76 17.34
C LEU A 113 -5.27 -15.79 17.44
N ILE A 114 -4.87 -15.25 16.29
CA ILE A 114 -4.01 -14.09 16.23
C ILE A 114 -4.83 -12.97 15.62
N SER A 115 -5.08 -11.93 16.38
CA SER A 115 -5.75 -10.72 15.91
C SER A 115 -4.82 -9.53 16.04
N GLY A 116 -5.09 -8.50 15.26
CA GLY A 116 -4.35 -7.26 15.40
C GLY A 116 -5.00 -6.09 14.69
N VAL A 117 -4.61 -4.88 15.08
CA VAL A 117 -5.10 -3.63 14.51
C VAL A 117 -3.96 -2.81 13.92
N SER A 118 -4.21 -2.11 12.80
CA SER A 118 -3.21 -1.28 12.10
C SER A 118 -1.93 -2.05 11.79
N GLY A 119 -0.78 -1.71 12.39
CA GLY A 119 0.48 -2.43 12.23
C GLY A 119 0.43 -3.89 12.73
N GLY A 120 -0.34 -4.16 13.79
CA GLY A 120 -0.57 -5.52 14.29
C GLY A 120 -1.31 -6.39 13.27
N SER A 121 -2.28 -5.82 12.53
CA SER A 121 -3.01 -6.54 11.49
C SER A 121 -2.10 -7.09 10.40
N ILE A 122 -1.00 -6.40 10.10
CA ILE A 122 -0.07 -6.81 9.05
C ILE A 122 0.63 -8.11 9.43
N VAL A 123 1.20 -8.19 10.64
CA VAL A 123 1.87 -9.42 11.09
C VAL A 123 0.87 -10.55 11.34
N SER A 124 -0.32 -10.26 11.86
CA SER A 124 -1.39 -11.24 12.02
C SER A 124 -1.83 -11.84 10.67
N ALA A 125 -2.07 -11.00 9.67
CA ALA A 125 -2.47 -11.44 8.33
C ALA A 125 -1.34 -12.18 7.61
N TYR A 126 -0.10 -11.72 7.76
CA TYR A 126 1.06 -12.41 7.19
C TYR A 126 1.21 -13.82 7.76
N TYR A 127 1.11 -13.97 9.08
CA TYR A 127 1.14 -15.30 9.70
C TYR A 127 -0.04 -16.17 9.24
N ALA A 128 -1.25 -15.60 9.11
CA ALA A 128 -2.40 -16.33 8.61
C ALA A 128 -2.22 -16.82 7.16
N ALA A 129 -1.50 -16.07 6.32
CA ALA A 129 -1.27 -16.40 4.93
C ALA A 129 -0.13 -17.42 4.72
N PHE A 130 0.94 -17.33 5.51
CA PHE A 130 2.17 -18.10 5.28
C PHE A 130 2.52 -19.10 6.40
N GLY A 131 1.75 -19.08 7.50
CA GLY A 131 1.93 -19.97 8.64
C GLY A 131 3.29 -19.82 9.34
N ARG A 132 3.63 -20.83 10.14
CA ARG A 132 4.90 -20.92 10.87
C ARG A 132 6.11 -20.85 9.94
N GLU A 133 6.09 -21.60 8.85
CA GLU A 133 7.23 -21.73 7.94
C GLU A 133 7.58 -20.38 7.28
N GLY A 134 6.56 -19.62 6.90
CA GLY A 134 6.75 -18.32 6.28
C GLY A 134 7.13 -17.20 7.26
N LEU A 135 6.95 -17.38 8.57
CA LEU A 135 7.18 -16.33 9.56
C LEU A 135 8.59 -15.72 9.45
N SER A 136 9.60 -16.54 9.16
CA SER A 136 11.00 -16.10 8.98
C SER A 136 11.20 -15.08 7.84
N ASN A 137 10.32 -15.10 6.82
CA ASN A 137 10.37 -14.18 5.69
C ASN A 137 9.74 -12.81 5.98
N PHE A 138 9.03 -12.66 7.10
CA PHE A 138 8.34 -11.41 7.44
C PHE A 138 9.30 -10.23 7.56
N GLU A 139 10.46 -10.43 8.16
CA GLU A 139 11.45 -9.37 8.31
C GLU A 139 11.98 -8.86 6.95
N PRO A 140 12.55 -9.70 6.07
CA PRO A 140 13.06 -9.23 4.78
C PRO A 140 11.97 -8.72 3.83
N GLU A 141 10.75 -9.25 3.90
CA GLU A 141 9.66 -8.87 3.00
C GLU A 141 8.87 -7.65 3.45
N PHE A 142 8.75 -7.43 4.77
CA PHE A 142 7.98 -6.31 5.31
C PHE A 142 8.83 -5.33 6.12
N LEU A 143 9.50 -5.78 7.19
CA LEU A 143 10.17 -4.87 8.14
C LEU A 143 11.35 -4.10 7.54
N ARG A 144 12.06 -4.73 6.60
CA ARG A 144 13.19 -4.09 5.88
C ARG A 144 12.75 -3.26 4.67
N LYS A 145 11.45 -3.21 4.37
CA LYS A 145 10.90 -2.41 3.28
C LYS A 145 10.27 -1.14 3.82
N ASN A 146 10.40 -0.04 3.08
CA ASN A 146 9.73 1.20 3.43
C ASN A 146 8.28 1.18 2.93
N PHE A 147 7.44 0.38 3.58
CA PHE A 147 6.05 0.16 3.18
C PHE A 147 5.22 1.45 3.17
N GLN A 148 5.41 2.32 4.17
CA GLN A 148 4.70 3.60 4.26
C GLN A 148 5.02 4.49 3.06
N GLN A 149 6.30 4.61 2.70
CA GLN A 149 6.71 5.37 1.53
C GLN A 149 6.18 4.75 0.24
N GLY A 150 6.13 3.42 0.14
CA GLY A 150 5.53 2.71 -0.99
C GLY A 150 4.05 3.06 -1.15
N LEU A 151 3.29 3.07 -0.05
CA LEU A 151 1.86 3.41 -0.07
C LEU A 151 1.63 4.88 -0.44
N ILE A 152 2.40 5.80 0.14
CA ILE A 152 2.36 7.22 -0.22
C ILE A 152 2.69 7.40 -1.70
N SER A 153 3.75 6.73 -2.17
CA SER A 153 4.14 6.76 -3.58
C SER A 153 3.00 6.29 -4.47
N LEU A 154 2.33 5.19 -4.13
CA LEU A 154 1.17 4.68 -4.87
C LEU A 154 0.03 5.71 -4.92
N LEU A 155 -0.29 6.35 -3.79
CA LEU A 155 -1.35 7.36 -3.72
C LEU A 155 -1.01 8.65 -4.49
N THR A 156 0.27 8.96 -4.64
CA THR A 156 0.72 10.17 -5.39
C THR A 156 1.01 9.88 -6.87
N HIS A 157 0.96 8.62 -7.30
CA HIS A 157 1.29 8.25 -8.67
C HIS A 157 0.07 8.44 -9.60
N PRO A 158 0.16 9.24 -10.69
CA PRO A 158 -0.97 9.50 -11.57
C PRO A 158 -1.59 8.24 -12.19
N GLY A 159 -0.75 7.25 -12.54
CA GLY A 159 -1.21 5.96 -13.06
C GLY A 159 -2.05 5.19 -12.05
N SER A 160 -1.57 5.09 -10.80
CA SER A 160 -2.30 4.41 -9.72
C SER A 160 -3.62 5.10 -9.37
N LEU A 161 -3.66 6.44 -9.39
CA LEU A 161 -4.90 7.20 -9.21
C LEU A 161 -5.91 6.94 -10.34
N HIS A 162 -5.45 6.80 -11.58
CA HIS A 162 -6.29 6.43 -12.71
C HIS A 162 -6.80 4.97 -12.65
N GLU A 163 -6.02 4.06 -12.07
CA GLU A 163 -6.48 2.70 -11.81
C GLU A 163 -7.54 2.67 -10.69
N LEU A 164 -7.34 3.45 -9.62
CA LEU A 164 -8.27 3.57 -8.51
C LEU A 164 -9.61 4.21 -8.89
N SER A 165 -9.65 5.02 -9.95
CA SER A 165 -10.92 5.57 -10.48
C SER A 165 -11.72 4.55 -11.29
N SER A 166 -11.17 3.37 -11.56
CA SER A 166 -11.87 2.31 -12.28
C SER A 166 -13.12 1.84 -11.53
N PRO A 167 -14.28 1.70 -12.21
CA PRO A 167 -15.49 1.16 -11.59
C PRO A 167 -15.34 -0.30 -11.16
N TRP A 168 -14.30 -0.99 -11.64
CA TRP A 168 -14.02 -2.40 -11.33
C TRP A 168 -13.09 -2.57 -10.12
N PHE A 169 -12.49 -1.49 -9.62
CA PHE A 169 -11.60 -1.56 -8.46
C PHE A 169 -12.37 -1.93 -7.19
N GLY A 170 -11.96 -3.00 -6.51
CA GLY A 170 -12.58 -3.48 -5.27
C GLY A 170 -14.00 -4.03 -5.41
N ARG A 171 -14.47 -4.28 -6.64
CA ARG A 171 -15.77 -4.91 -6.91
C ARG A 171 -15.54 -6.32 -7.46
N SER A 172 -15.80 -7.31 -6.63
CA SER A 172 -15.68 -8.75 -6.91
C SER A 172 -16.85 -9.49 -6.29
#